data_AF-A0A7V9VP50-F1
#
_entry.id   AF-A0A7V9VP50-F1
#
_cell.length_a   1.000
_cell.length_b   1.000
_cell.length_c   1.000
_cell.angle_alpha   90.00
_cell.angle_beta   90.00
_cell.angle_gamma   90.00
#
_symmetry.space_group_name_H-M   'P 1'
#
loop_
_entity.id
_entity.type
_entity.pdbx_description
1 polymer ?
#
loop_
_entity_poly.entity_id
_entity_poly.type
_entity_poly.pdbx_seq_one_letter_code
_entity_poly.pdbx_strand_id
1 'polypeptide(L)'
;MDESTNGAINRVYDVIDETHRDKSAATRRQMIGATSATLGGMGLLAMPGIAGAQDATVAATDSPDNTVENILNVAATAEVLATIVNTEGARRVKKLDKTVKENVEAAAREELIHYRVLTKKLGATPITKRVWVPDKVFESEKNLLEALVIGDQIFINAYLIGVTAFGVSGSGKLARVAAEFMGVEAVHRALALQSLGFLGNDRAFVKFNQKDQGKVGKGKRGFTNILDAVKKLENAGFGFDERNRGEGKGRFYKMDKVMKDTPNPSQVNTRSIR
;
A
#
# COMPACT_ATOMS: atom_id res chain seq x y z
N MET A 1 26.36 -23.95 4.54
CA MET A 1 25.44 -23.22 3.63
C MET A 1 24.37 -24.22 3.24
N ASP A 2 23.10 -23.85 3.43
CA ASP A 2 21.93 -24.72 3.47
C ASP A 2 21.32 -24.96 2.07
N GLU A 3 20.86 -26.19 1.81
CA GLU A 3 20.22 -26.68 0.57
C GLU A 3 19.03 -25.81 0.11
N SER A 4 18.38 -25.10 1.04
CA SER A 4 17.27 -24.19 0.74
C SER A 4 17.64 -22.99 -0.13
N THR A 5 18.90 -22.53 -0.06
CA THR A 5 19.39 -21.37 -0.84
C THR A 5 19.64 -21.74 -2.31
N ASN A 6 20.00 -22.99 -2.57
CA ASN A 6 20.20 -23.51 -3.94
C ASN A 6 18.88 -23.60 -4.71
N GLY A 7 17.76 -23.88 -4.05
CA GLY A 7 16.45 -24.01 -4.70
C GLY A 7 15.90 -22.69 -5.25
N ALA A 8 16.14 -21.56 -4.58
CA ALA A 8 15.70 -20.25 -5.05
C ALA A 8 16.52 -19.74 -6.25
N ILE A 9 17.83 -20.00 -6.22
CA ILE A 9 18.77 -19.66 -7.29
C ILE A 9 18.44 -20.48 -8.57
N ASN A 10 18.12 -21.76 -8.42
CA ASN A 10 17.76 -22.63 -9.54
C ASN A 10 16.49 -22.15 -10.27
N ARG A 11 15.46 -21.65 -9.54
CA ARG A 11 14.23 -21.14 -10.18
C ARG A 11 14.45 -19.88 -11.01
N VAL A 12 15.39 -19.02 -10.63
CA VAL A 12 15.73 -17.82 -11.42
C VAL A 12 16.41 -18.24 -12.72
N TYR A 13 17.28 -19.24 -12.68
CA TYR A 13 17.88 -19.82 -13.89
C TYR A 13 16.85 -20.49 -14.79
N ASP A 14 15.89 -21.23 -14.22
CA ASP A 14 14.82 -21.89 -14.99
C ASP A 14 13.94 -20.87 -15.74
N VAL A 15 13.60 -19.74 -15.10
CA VAL A 15 12.80 -18.66 -15.71
C VAL A 15 13.58 -17.95 -16.81
N ILE A 16 14.88 -17.70 -16.64
CA ILE A 16 15.73 -17.08 -17.67
C ILE A 16 15.89 -18.03 -18.87
N ASP A 17 16.09 -19.32 -18.61
CA ASP A 17 16.19 -20.34 -19.65
C ASP A 17 14.86 -20.54 -20.39
N GLU A 18 13.72 -20.46 -19.70
CA GLU A 18 12.38 -20.54 -20.30
C GLU A 18 12.03 -19.30 -21.12
N THR A 19 12.35 -18.10 -20.63
CA THR A 19 12.06 -16.83 -21.31
C THR A 19 12.91 -16.61 -22.55
N HIS A 20 14.05 -17.29 -22.67
CA HIS A 20 15.02 -17.12 -23.76
C HIS A 20 15.35 -18.43 -24.51
N ARG A 21 14.39 -19.37 -24.55
CA ARG A 21 14.52 -20.63 -25.32
C ARG A 21 14.81 -20.39 -26.81
N ASP A 22 14.40 -19.24 -27.34
CA ASP A 22 14.61 -18.81 -28.73
C ASP A 22 16.06 -18.35 -29.02
N LYS A 23 16.90 -18.18 -28.01
CA LYS A 23 18.30 -17.75 -28.17
C LYS A 23 19.28 -18.91 -28.22
N SER A 24 20.53 -18.65 -28.60
CA SER A 24 21.58 -19.68 -28.61
C SER A 24 22.00 -20.07 -27.19
N ALA A 25 22.44 -21.31 -26.99
CA ALA A 25 22.93 -21.80 -25.69
C ALA A 25 24.16 -21.01 -25.18
N ALA A 26 24.98 -20.48 -26.09
CA ALA A 26 26.11 -19.62 -25.75
C ALA A 26 25.66 -18.27 -25.20
N THR A 27 24.61 -17.68 -25.79
CA THR A 27 23.99 -16.42 -25.33
C THR A 27 23.33 -16.59 -23.95
N ARG A 28 22.65 -17.72 -23.71
CA ARG A 28 22.06 -18.03 -22.39
C ARG A 28 23.11 -18.16 -21.30
N ARG A 29 24.22 -18.87 -21.56
CA ARG A 29 25.33 -19.02 -20.61
C ARG A 29 26.07 -17.71 -20.33
N GLN A 30 26.17 -16.81 -21.32
CA GLN A 30 26.70 -15.46 -21.10
C GLN A 30 25.79 -14.61 -20.21
N MET A 31 24.46 -14.71 -20.33
CA MET A 31 23.53 -14.01 -19.44
C MET A 31 23.51 -14.58 -18.01
N ILE A 32 23.61 -15.91 -17.87
CA ILE A 32 23.75 -16.59 -16.57
C ILE A 32 25.09 -16.22 -15.91
N GLY A 33 26.18 -16.18 -16.68
CA GLY A 33 27.51 -15.72 -16.23
C GLY A 33 27.53 -14.23 -15.86
N ALA A 34 26.77 -13.41 -16.57
CA ALA A 34 26.59 -11.99 -16.23
C ALA A 34 25.77 -11.83 -14.94
N THR A 35 24.80 -12.71 -14.65
CA THR A 35 23.94 -12.64 -13.45
C THR A 35 24.69 -13.11 -12.19
N SER A 36 25.58 -14.08 -12.30
CA SER A 36 26.41 -14.57 -11.19
C SER A 36 27.57 -13.62 -10.84
N ALA A 37 28.07 -12.84 -11.81
CA ALA A 37 29.03 -11.76 -11.55
C ALA A 37 28.41 -10.43 -11.07
N THR A 38 27.08 -10.25 -11.17
CA THR A 38 26.40 -8.98 -10.83
C THR A 38 25.68 -8.96 -9.48
N LEU A 39 25.64 -10.07 -8.75
CA LEU A 39 25.22 -10.07 -7.34
C LEU A 39 26.32 -9.58 -6.38
N GLY A 40 27.56 -9.40 -6.87
CA GLY A 40 28.71 -8.88 -6.10
C GLY A 40 29.05 -7.39 -6.33
N GLY A 41 28.39 -6.69 -7.25
CA GLY A 41 28.62 -5.26 -7.49
C GLY A 41 28.57 -4.87 -8.96
N MET A 42 27.92 -3.74 -9.25
CA MET A 42 28.07 -2.91 -10.45
C MET A 42 27.28 -3.24 -11.74
N GLY A 43 26.42 -4.26 -11.82
CA GLY A 43 25.58 -4.48 -13.03
C GLY A 43 24.16 -3.91 -12.99
N LEU A 44 23.53 -3.88 -11.80
CA LEU A 44 22.15 -3.38 -11.62
C LEU A 44 22.06 -1.86 -11.41
N LEU A 45 23.21 -1.18 -11.28
CA LEU A 45 23.28 0.27 -11.03
C LEU A 45 22.94 1.12 -12.27
N ALA A 46 22.85 0.54 -13.47
CA ALA A 46 22.62 1.29 -14.70
C ALA A 46 21.13 1.52 -15.02
N MET A 47 20.19 0.93 -14.28
CA MET A 47 18.77 1.25 -14.38
C MET A 47 18.45 2.39 -13.42
N PRO A 48 18.01 3.58 -13.90
CA PRO A 48 17.74 4.74 -13.04
C PRO A 48 16.76 4.47 -11.89
N GLY A 49 15.91 3.44 -12.02
CA GLY A 49 14.97 3.02 -10.98
C GLY A 49 15.56 2.13 -9.88
N ILE A 50 16.66 1.42 -10.12
CA ILE A 50 17.22 0.42 -9.19
C ILE A 50 18.24 1.04 -8.23
N ALA A 51 19.11 1.93 -8.71
CA ALA A 51 20.02 2.68 -7.84
C ALA A 51 19.24 3.49 -6.78
N GLY A 52 18.17 4.18 -7.18
CA GLY A 52 17.28 4.89 -6.25
C GLY A 52 16.45 3.97 -5.34
N ALA A 53 16.30 2.69 -5.69
CA ALA A 53 15.64 1.70 -4.84
C ALA A 53 16.57 1.21 -3.71
N GLN A 54 17.86 1.01 -3.97
CA GLN A 54 18.84 0.64 -2.94
C GLN A 54 18.96 1.72 -1.85
N ASP A 55 19.12 2.98 -2.24
CA ASP A 55 19.17 4.11 -1.29
C ASP A 55 17.87 4.23 -0.47
N ALA A 56 16.72 3.94 -1.10
CA ALA A 56 15.43 3.95 -0.42
C ALA A 56 15.30 2.80 0.58
N THR A 57 15.74 1.60 0.21
CA THR A 57 15.75 0.42 1.06
C THR A 57 16.60 0.70 2.30
N VAL A 58 17.82 1.21 2.11
CA VAL A 58 18.70 1.61 3.23
C VAL A 58 18.02 2.67 4.10
N ALA A 59 17.45 3.72 3.51
CA ALA A 59 16.76 4.75 4.28
C ALA A 59 15.53 4.21 5.06
N ALA A 60 14.87 3.16 4.56
CA ALA A 60 13.75 2.53 5.24
C ALA A 60 14.19 1.50 6.30
N THR A 61 15.35 0.86 6.15
CA THR A 61 15.90 -0.04 7.18
C THR A 61 16.56 0.73 8.32
N ASP A 62 17.21 1.84 8.00
CA ASP A 62 18.04 2.58 8.94
C ASP A 62 17.25 3.67 9.69
N SER A 63 16.00 3.93 9.28
CA SER A 63 15.12 4.85 9.99
C SER A 63 14.79 4.30 11.39
N PRO A 64 15.18 4.99 12.48
CA PRO A 64 14.89 4.54 13.84
C PRO A 64 13.38 4.51 14.13
N ASP A 65 12.58 5.23 13.34
CA ASP A 65 11.14 5.29 13.47
C ASP A 65 10.42 4.08 12.83
N ASN A 66 11.08 3.30 11.98
CA ASN A 66 10.48 2.14 11.30
C ASN A 66 10.48 0.88 12.19
N THR A 67 10.15 1.06 13.46
CA THR A 67 10.00 -0.04 14.41
C THR A 67 8.75 -0.86 14.08
N VAL A 68 8.71 -2.10 14.56
CA VAL A 68 7.53 -2.97 14.37
C VAL A 68 6.28 -2.33 14.95
N GLU A 69 6.39 -1.75 16.15
CA GLU A 69 5.30 -1.06 16.82
C GLU A 69 4.80 0.13 16.01
N ASN A 70 5.69 1.02 15.56
CA ASN A 70 5.30 2.20 14.80
C ASN A 70 4.61 1.82 13.49
N ILE A 71 5.13 0.81 12.78
CA ILE A 71 4.52 0.33 11.53
C ILE A 71 3.12 -0.22 11.77
N LEU A 72 2.94 -1.06 12.78
CA LEU A 72 1.63 -1.62 13.10
C LEU A 72 0.64 -0.54 13.55
N ASN A 73 1.07 0.41 14.39
CA ASN A 73 0.22 1.49 14.90
C ASN A 73 -0.20 2.46 13.79
N VAL A 74 0.73 2.82 12.89
CA VAL A 74 0.44 3.65 11.71
C VAL A 74 -0.48 2.91 10.75
N ALA A 75 -0.23 1.64 10.45
CA ALA A 75 -1.12 0.82 9.62
C ALA A 75 -2.54 0.77 10.22
N ALA A 76 -2.67 0.50 11.53
CA ALA A 76 -3.99 0.49 12.17
C ALA A 76 -4.70 1.84 12.11
N THR A 77 -3.95 2.95 12.14
CA THR A 77 -4.49 4.31 12.01
C THR A 77 -4.94 4.59 10.57
N ALA A 78 -4.18 4.13 9.58
CA ALA A 78 -4.55 4.16 8.17
C ALA A 78 -5.87 3.39 7.93
N GLU A 79 -6.00 2.18 8.47
CA GLU A 79 -7.21 1.38 8.33
C GLU A 79 -8.44 2.00 8.99
N VAL A 80 -8.26 2.73 10.10
CA VAL A 80 -9.34 3.54 10.70
C VAL A 80 -9.82 4.59 9.70
N LEU A 81 -8.91 5.36 9.09
CA LEU A 81 -9.26 6.36 8.09
C LEU A 81 -9.93 5.71 6.87
N ALA A 82 -9.33 4.66 6.33
CA ALA A 82 -9.79 3.96 5.13
C ALA A 82 -11.20 3.38 5.30
N THR A 83 -11.45 2.70 6.43
CA THR A 83 -12.78 2.19 6.78
C THR A 83 -13.80 3.34 6.88
N ILE A 84 -13.42 4.46 7.50
CA ILE A 84 -14.29 5.63 7.64
C ILE A 84 -14.64 6.22 6.28
N VAL A 85 -13.64 6.52 5.46
CA VAL A 85 -13.84 7.19 4.17
C VAL A 85 -14.62 6.30 3.20
N ASN A 86 -14.31 5.01 3.11
CA ASN A 86 -15.02 4.10 2.21
C ASN A 86 -16.48 3.88 2.67
N THR A 87 -16.72 3.65 3.97
CA THR A 87 -18.09 3.46 4.50
C THR A 87 -18.95 4.72 4.28
N GLU A 88 -18.40 5.89 4.61
CA GLU A 88 -19.12 7.16 4.48
C GLU A 88 -19.24 7.59 3.03
N GLY A 89 -18.26 7.29 2.18
CA GLY A 89 -18.26 7.55 0.75
C GLY A 89 -19.40 6.83 0.05
N ALA A 90 -19.50 5.51 0.25
CA ALA A 90 -20.59 4.69 -0.30
C ALA A 90 -21.99 5.17 0.14
N ARG A 91 -22.09 5.77 1.32
CA ARG A 91 -23.35 6.25 1.90
C ARG A 91 -23.72 7.68 1.48
N ARG A 92 -22.74 8.59 1.43
CA ARG A 92 -22.98 10.04 1.28
C ARG A 92 -22.92 10.51 -0.16
N VAL A 93 -22.12 9.87 -1.01
CA VAL A 93 -22.01 10.28 -2.42
C VAL A 93 -23.24 9.80 -3.18
N LYS A 94 -24.10 10.74 -3.59
CA LYS A 94 -25.44 10.44 -4.12
C LYS A 94 -25.46 9.75 -5.48
N LYS A 95 -24.39 9.85 -6.25
CA LYS A 95 -24.32 9.39 -7.65
C LYS A 95 -23.06 8.57 -7.88
N LEU A 96 -22.92 7.47 -7.14
CA LEU A 96 -21.97 6.43 -7.49
C LEU A 96 -22.65 5.48 -8.47
N ASP A 97 -21.97 5.16 -9.57
CA ASP A 97 -22.35 4.00 -10.38
C ASP A 97 -22.47 2.74 -9.50
N LYS A 98 -23.33 1.80 -9.88
CA LYS A 98 -23.61 0.60 -9.08
C LYS A 98 -22.34 -0.19 -8.80
N THR A 99 -21.53 -0.46 -9.82
CA THR A 99 -20.29 -1.23 -9.68
C THR A 99 -19.26 -0.46 -8.89
N VAL A 100 -19.16 0.85 -9.09
CA VAL A 100 -18.28 1.71 -8.28
C VAL A 100 -18.67 1.65 -6.81
N LYS A 101 -19.97 1.78 -6.52
CA LYS A 101 -20.49 1.70 -5.14
C LYS A 101 -20.19 0.34 -4.52
N GLU A 102 -20.48 -0.76 -5.20
CA GLU A 102 -20.21 -2.12 -4.71
C GLU A 102 -18.71 -2.32 -4.41
N ASN A 103 -17.81 -1.79 -5.25
CA ASN A 103 -16.37 -1.83 -4.99
C ASN A 103 -15.96 -0.98 -3.78
N VAL A 104 -16.52 0.22 -3.60
CA VAL A 104 -16.24 1.06 -2.41
C VAL A 104 -16.79 0.40 -1.13
N GLU A 105 -17.95 -0.25 -1.19
CA GLU A 105 -18.52 -1.01 -0.08
C GLU A 105 -17.68 -2.26 0.27
N ALA A 106 -17.13 -2.94 -0.74
CA ALA A 106 -16.21 -4.06 -0.56
C ALA A 106 -14.91 -3.58 0.09
N ALA A 107 -14.29 -2.51 -0.44
CA ALA A 107 -13.10 -1.90 0.17
C ALA A 107 -13.36 -1.53 1.63
N ALA A 108 -14.47 -0.85 1.93
CA ALA A 108 -14.84 -0.51 3.31
C ALA A 108 -14.84 -1.72 4.27
N ARG A 109 -15.30 -2.88 3.79
CA ARG A 109 -15.31 -4.13 4.55
C ARG A 109 -13.91 -4.72 4.69
N GLU A 110 -13.11 -4.67 3.64
CA GLU A 110 -11.73 -5.17 3.62
C GLU A 110 -10.85 -4.37 4.60
N GLU A 111 -10.94 -3.04 4.62
CA GLU A 111 -10.20 -2.20 5.58
C GLU A 111 -10.62 -2.46 7.04
N LEU A 112 -11.91 -2.71 7.26
CA LEU A 112 -12.39 -3.09 8.59
C LEU A 112 -11.81 -4.45 9.03
N ILE A 113 -11.59 -5.37 8.08
CA ILE A 113 -10.95 -6.66 8.35
C ILE A 113 -9.45 -6.46 8.61
N HIS A 114 -8.74 -5.65 7.81
CA HIS A 114 -7.34 -5.28 8.04
C HIS A 114 -7.15 -4.67 9.43
N TYR A 115 -7.97 -3.68 9.79
CA TYR A 115 -7.98 -3.07 11.13
C TYR A 115 -8.13 -4.11 12.25
N ARG A 116 -9.06 -5.07 12.08
CA ARG A 116 -9.29 -6.13 13.08
C ARG A 116 -8.10 -7.07 13.17
N VAL A 117 -7.48 -7.43 12.07
CA VAL A 117 -6.26 -8.24 12.09
C VAL A 117 -5.17 -7.50 12.86
N LEU A 118 -4.88 -6.25 12.48
CA LEU A 118 -3.82 -5.44 13.10
C LEU A 118 -4.04 -5.35 14.61
N THR A 119 -5.24 -4.97 15.04
CA THR A 119 -5.53 -4.70 16.45
C THR A 119 -5.81 -5.94 17.30
N LYS A 120 -6.36 -7.03 16.72
CA LYS A 120 -6.76 -8.22 17.47
C LYS A 120 -5.78 -9.38 17.36
N LYS A 121 -4.93 -9.40 16.33
CA LYS A 121 -3.99 -10.50 16.07
C LYS A 121 -2.53 -10.05 16.13
N LEU A 122 -2.25 -8.81 15.76
CA LEU A 122 -0.88 -8.30 15.69
C LEU A 122 -0.54 -7.27 16.79
N GLY A 123 -1.48 -6.98 17.69
CA GLY A 123 -1.24 -6.11 18.85
C GLY A 123 -1.14 -4.62 18.52
N ALA A 124 -1.51 -4.20 17.32
CA ALA A 124 -1.47 -2.79 16.93
C ALA A 124 -2.42 -1.94 17.77
N THR A 125 -1.97 -0.74 18.13
CA THR A 125 -2.78 0.29 18.78
C THR A 125 -2.85 1.51 17.85
N PRO A 126 -4.01 1.80 17.24
CA PRO A 126 -4.11 2.97 16.37
C PRO A 126 -3.88 4.24 17.20
N ILE A 127 -3.21 5.22 16.60
CA ILE A 127 -2.93 6.54 17.20
C ILE A 127 -4.24 7.23 17.58
N THR A 128 -5.27 7.05 16.75
CA THR A 128 -6.62 7.54 17.02
C THR A 128 -7.67 6.60 16.41
N LYS A 129 -8.85 6.58 17.01
CA LYS A 129 -10.06 5.95 16.44
C LYS A 129 -11.06 7.00 15.96
N ARG A 130 -10.60 8.24 15.83
CA ARG A 130 -11.43 9.39 15.50
C ARG A 130 -10.70 10.25 14.47
N VAL A 131 -11.32 10.39 13.30
CA VAL A 131 -10.71 11.06 12.16
C VAL A 131 -11.60 12.18 11.66
N TRP A 132 -11.02 13.36 11.49
CA TRP A 132 -11.65 14.48 10.80
C TRP A 132 -11.55 14.24 9.29
N VAL A 133 -12.69 14.26 8.61
CA VAL A 133 -12.75 14.14 7.15
C VAL A 133 -13.38 15.41 6.57
N PRO A 134 -12.72 16.07 5.59
CA PRO A 134 -13.29 17.23 4.92
C PRO A 134 -14.57 16.83 4.17
N ASP A 135 -15.62 17.65 4.23
CA ASP A 135 -16.87 17.38 3.51
C ASP A 135 -16.63 17.32 1.99
N LYS A 136 -15.62 18.02 1.48
CA LYS A 136 -15.18 18.00 0.08
C LYS A 136 -14.93 16.59 -0.45
N VAL A 137 -14.44 15.68 0.38
CA VAL A 137 -14.21 14.27 0.00
C VAL A 137 -15.50 13.62 -0.47
N PHE A 138 -16.65 13.99 0.09
CA PHE A 138 -17.96 13.38 -0.19
C PHE A 138 -18.85 14.20 -1.13
N GLU A 139 -18.36 15.31 -1.69
CA GLU A 139 -19.15 16.19 -2.56
C GLU A 139 -19.46 15.56 -3.94
N SER A 140 -18.59 14.67 -4.44
CA SER A 140 -18.76 14.01 -5.72
C SER A 140 -18.06 12.66 -5.78
N GLU A 141 -18.45 11.82 -6.73
CA GLU A 141 -17.75 10.56 -7.05
C GLU A 141 -16.27 10.82 -7.34
N LYS A 142 -15.98 11.82 -8.18
CA LYS A 142 -14.60 12.20 -8.51
C LYS A 142 -13.78 12.53 -7.26
N ASN A 143 -14.31 13.35 -6.35
CA ASN A 143 -13.58 13.75 -5.14
C ASN A 143 -13.31 12.54 -4.23
N LEU A 144 -14.28 11.64 -4.09
CA LEU A 144 -14.10 10.42 -3.31
C LEU A 144 -13.01 9.56 -3.93
N LEU A 145 -13.12 9.23 -5.22
CA LEU A 145 -12.19 8.34 -5.90
C LEU A 145 -10.78 8.92 -5.97
N GLU A 146 -10.61 10.23 -6.18
CA GLU A 146 -9.29 10.88 -6.12
C GLU A 146 -8.69 10.80 -4.71
N ALA A 147 -9.50 10.94 -3.66
CA ALA A 147 -9.06 10.77 -2.29
C ALA A 147 -8.63 9.32 -2.00
N LEU A 148 -9.38 8.33 -2.49
CA LEU A 148 -9.03 6.90 -2.38
C LEU A 148 -7.70 6.63 -3.10
N VAL A 149 -7.54 7.04 -4.35
CA VAL A 149 -6.28 6.82 -5.10
C VAL A 149 -5.05 7.42 -4.39
N ILE A 150 -5.20 8.60 -3.76
CA ILE A 150 -4.13 9.23 -2.99
C ILE A 150 -3.87 8.48 -1.67
N GLY A 151 -4.94 8.12 -0.95
CA GLY A 151 -4.89 7.39 0.31
C GLY A 151 -4.25 6.02 0.15
N ASP A 152 -4.78 5.20 -0.77
CA ASP A 152 -4.28 3.86 -1.06
C ASP A 152 -2.82 3.91 -1.51
N GLN A 153 -2.41 4.95 -2.25
CA GLN A 153 -0.99 5.10 -2.59
C GLN A 153 -0.10 5.40 -1.37
N ILE A 154 -0.61 6.11 -0.36
CA ILE A 154 0.11 6.29 0.91
C ILE A 154 0.16 4.95 1.66
N PHE A 155 -0.92 4.17 1.67
CA PHE A 155 -1.00 2.87 2.35
C PHE A 155 -0.10 1.82 1.70
N ILE A 156 -0.11 1.70 0.37
CA ILE A 156 0.83 0.86 -0.40
C ILE A 156 2.28 1.19 0.00
N ASN A 157 2.62 2.48 0.11
CA ASN A 157 3.98 2.89 0.47
C ASN A 157 4.29 2.53 1.94
N ALA A 158 3.35 2.70 2.87
CA ALA A 158 3.50 2.29 4.26
C ALA A 158 3.70 0.78 4.39
N TYR A 159 2.94 -0.02 3.62
CA TYR A 159 3.10 -1.47 3.62
C TYR A 159 4.40 -1.92 2.95
N LEU A 160 4.91 -1.24 1.93
CA LEU A 160 6.26 -1.49 1.41
C LEU A 160 7.35 -1.25 2.46
N ILE A 161 7.21 -0.20 3.29
CA ILE A 161 8.11 0.03 4.43
C ILE A 161 8.02 -1.15 5.39
N GLY A 162 6.80 -1.59 5.71
CA GLY A 162 6.55 -2.78 6.52
C GLY A 162 7.22 -4.04 5.97
N VAL A 163 6.99 -4.38 4.69
CA VAL A 163 7.63 -5.53 4.02
C VAL A 163 9.14 -5.47 4.16
N THR A 164 9.73 -4.29 3.93
CA THR A 164 11.18 -4.07 4.00
C THR A 164 11.70 -4.25 5.43
N ALA A 165 11.15 -3.51 6.38
CA ALA A 165 11.60 -3.51 7.78
C ALA A 165 11.39 -4.88 8.45
N PHE A 166 10.24 -5.53 8.20
CA PHE A 166 9.94 -6.86 8.72
C PHE A 166 10.80 -7.95 8.07
N GLY A 167 11.07 -7.83 6.77
CA GLY A 167 11.95 -8.77 6.07
C GLY A 167 13.37 -8.73 6.63
N VAL A 168 13.93 -7.54 6.80
CA VAL A 168 15.29 -7.35 7.33
C VAL A 168 15.41 -7.75 8.80
N SER A 169 14.37 -7.54 9.60
CA SER A 169 14.36 -7.99 11.01
C SER A 169 14.11 -9.49 11.19
N GLY A 170 14.02 -10.28 10.11
CA GLY A 170 13.72 -11.72 10.16
C GLY A 170 12.26 -12.04 10.49
N SER A 171 11.38 -11.05 10.54
CA SER A 171 9.95 -11.19 10.83
C SER A 171 9.14 -11.57 9.59
N GLY A 172 9.48 -12.68 8.94
CA GLY A 172 8.89 -13.10 7.67
C GLY A 172 7.35 -13.21 7.69
N LYS A 173 6.75 -13.58 8.83
CA LYS A 173 5.28 -13.61 8.99
C LYS A 173 4.66 -12.22 8.89
N LEU A 174 5.28 -11.21 9.51
CA LEU A 174 4.80 -9.83 9.44
C LEU A 174 5.04 -9.25 8.05
N ALA A 175 6.19 -9.55 7.42
CA ALA A 175 6.49 -9.16 6.05
C ALA A 175 5.44 -9.70 5.07
N ARG A 176 5.04 -10.98 5.21
CA ARG A 176 3.95 -11.57 4.42
C ARG A 176 2.64 -10.84 4.62
N VAL A 177 2.22 -10.58 5.86
CA VAL A 177 0.93 -9.89 6.12
C VAL A 177 0.95 -8.47 5.55
N ALA A 178 2.07 -7.75 5.68
CA ALA A 178 2.21 -6.43 5.05
C ALA A 178 2.11 -6.52 3.52
N ALA A 179 2.69 -7.54 2.89
CA ALA A 179 2.56 -7.77 1.45
C ALA A 179 1.13 -8.14 1.04
N GLU A 180 0.40 -8.90 1.86
CA GLU A 180 -1.01 -9.25 1.63
C GLU A 180 -1.88 -7.99 1.61
N PHE A 181 -1.74 -7.12 2.62
CA PHE A 181 -2.47 -5.85 2.65
C PHE A 181 -2.05 -4.94 1.49
N MET A 182 -0.75 -4.79 1.22
CA MET A 182 -0.26 -4.01 0.06
C MET A 182 -0.89 -4.46 -1.26
N GLY A 183 -1.07 -5.78 -1.45
CA GLY A 183 -1.71 -6.33 -2.64
C GLY A 183 -3.17 -5.90 -2.77
N VAL A 184 -3.93 -5.92 -1.66
CA VAL A 184 -5.33 -5.45 -1.62
C VAL A 184 -5.42 -3.95 -1.88
N GLU A 185 -4.55 -3.14 -1.26
CA GLU A 185 -4.52 -1.69 -1.49
C GLU A 185 -4.20 -1.32 -2.93
N ALA A 186 -3.35 -2.11 -3.61
CA ALA A 186 -3.10 -1.94 -5.03
C ALA A 186 -4.36 -2.21 -5.88
N VAL A 187 -5.21 -3.15 -5.48
CA VAL A 187 -6.51 -3.43 -6.12
C VAL A 187 -7.48 -2.27 -5.88
N HIS A 188 -7.62 -1.79 -4.64
CA HIS A 188 -8.45 -0.62 -4.31
C HIS A 188 -8.09 0.58 -5.19
N ARG A 189 -6.80 0.89 -5.24
CA ARG A 189 -6.27 1.99 -6.05
C ARG A 189 -6.56 1.81 -7.53
N ALA A 190 -6.36 0.61 -8.07
CA ALA A 190 -6.59 0.31 -9.48
C ALA A 190 -8.07 0.45 -9.86
N LEU A 191 -8.98 -0.03 -9.01
CA LEU A 191 -10.42 0.11 -9.22
C LEU A 191 -10.88 1.56 -9.12
N ALA A 192 -10.33 2.34 -8.19
CA ALA A 192 -10.64 3.77 -8.08
C ALA A 192 -10.14 4.56 -9.31
N LEU A 193 -8.94 4.26 -9.82
CA LEU A 193 -8.44 4.81 -11.08
C LEU A 193 -9.32 4.44 -12.28
N GLN A 194 -9.69 3.17 -12.40
CA GLN A 194 -10.56 2.70 -13.47
C GLN A 194 -11.92 3.39 -13.44
N SER A 195 -12.50 3.57 -12.24
CA SER A 195 -13.75 4.30 -12.05
C SER A 195 -13.64 5.78 -12.43
N LEU A 196 -12.46 6.37 -12.31
CA LEU A 196 -12.15 7.72 -12.82
C LEU A 196 -11.88 7.78 -14.34
N GLY A 197 -11.93 6.65 -15.05
CA GLY A 197 -11.62 6.56 -16.48
C GLY A 197 -10.12 6.52 -16.81
N PHE A 198 -9.28 6.17 -15.84
CA PHE A 198 -7.84 5.97 -16.03
C PHE A 198 -7.48 4.48 -16.08
N LEU A 199 -6.26 4.17 -16.52
CA LEU A 199 -5.72 2.81 -16.45
C LEU A 199 -5.51 2.42 -14.99
N GLY A 200 -6.01 1.25 -14.57
CA GLY A 200 -5.70 0.68 -13.24
C GLY A 200 -4.28 0.11 -13.17
N ASN A 201 -3.76 -0.39 -14.29
CA ASN A 201 -2.38 -0.86 -14.48
C ASN A 201 -1.45 0.30 -14.87
N ASP A 202 -1.50 1.42 -14.13
CA ASP A 202 -0.79 2.66 -14.46
C ASP A 202 0.72 2.66 -14.17
N ARG A 203 1.27 1.57 -13.62
CA ARG A 203 2.69 1.49 -13.21
C ARG A 203 3.24 0.07 -13.25
N ALA A 204 4.53 -0.04 -13.55
CA ALA A 204 5.28 -1.30 -13.45
C ALA A 204 5.77 -1.59 -12.01
N PHE A 205 6.01 -0.53 -11.22
CA PHE A 205 6.42 -0.63 -9.82
C PHE A 205 5.55 0.29 -8.97
N VAL A 206 5.10 -0.22 -7.83
CA VAL A 206 4.46 0.60 -6.80
C VAL A 206 5.45 1.61 -6.22
N LYS A 207 4.96 2.81 -5.91
CA LYS A 207 5.80 3.94 -5.48
C LYS A 207 6.31 3.74 -4.05
N PHE A 208 7.62 3.94 -3.87
CA PHE A 208 8.31 3.91 -2.59
C PHE A 208 8.90 5.26 -2.20
N ASN A 209 10.00 5.71 -2.82
CA ASN A 209 10.53 7.07 -2.62
C ASN A 209 10.39 7.96 -3.87
N GLN A 210 9.88 7.41 -4.98
CA GLN A 210 9.82 8.10 -6.26
C GLN A 210 8.72 9.18 -6.28
N LYS A 211 8.78 10.10 -7.25
CA LYS A 211 7.67 11.02 -7.53
C LYS A 211 6.60 10.31 -8.35
N ASP A 212 5.34 10.51 -8.00
CA ASP A 212 4.23 9.99 -8.79
C ASP A 212 4.20 10.64 -10.18
N GLN A 213 4.09 9.80 -11.21
CA GLN A 213 3.89 10.24 -12.59
C GLN A 213 2.45 10.02 -13.07
N GLY A 214 1.61 9.39 -12.22
CA GLY A 214 0.20 9.13 -12.51
C GLY A 214 -0.62 10.42 -12.66
N LYS A 215 -1.81 10.28 -13.24
CA LYS A 215 -2.75 11.40 -13.44
C LYS A 215 -3.23 11.98 -12.09
N VAL A 216 -3.54 11.09 -11.15
CA VAL A 216 -3.88 11.45 -9.78
C VAL A 216 -2.62 11.39 -8.92
N GLY A 217 -2.36 12.45 -8.16
CA GLY A 217 -1.19 12.53 -7.27
C GLY A 217 0.13 12.90 -7.96
N LYS A 218 0.12 13.32 -9.24
CA LYS A 218 1.31 13.75 -10.00
C LYS A 218 2.22 14.66 -9.17
N GLY A 219 3.51 14.34 -9.16
CA GLY A 219 4.55 15.09 -8.43
C GLY A 219 4.65 14.78 -6.94
N LYS A 220 3.65 14.11 -6.32
CA LYS A 220 3.72 13.70 -4.91
C LYS A 220 4.77 12.60 -4.75
N ARG A 221 5.81 12.88 -3.99
CA ARG A 221 6.86 11.92 -3.63
C ARG A 221 6.35 10.93 -2.58
N GLY A 222 6.80 9.68 -2.68
CA GLY A 222 6.64 8.70 -1.62
C GLY A 222 7.45 9.05 -0.36
N PHE A 223 7.67 8.08 0.52
CA PHE A 223 8.38 8.21 1.79
C PHE A 223 9.04 6.92 2.22
N THR A 224 10.04 7.05 3.08
CA THR A 224 10.80 5.93 3.66
C THR A 224 10.69 5.86 5.17
N ASN A 225 10.18 6.90 5.85
CA ASN A 225 9.90 6.90 7.28
C ASN A 225 8.39 6.74 7.53
N ILE A 226 8.00 5.72 8.29
CA ILE A 226 6.61 5.35 8.50
C ILE A 226 5.76 6.45 9.15
N LEU A 227 6.36 7.28 10.01
CA LEU A 227 5.65 8.38 10.66
C LEU A 227 5.26 9.49 9.69
N ASP A 228 5.88 9.54 8.50
CA ASP A 228 5.48 10.47 7.44
C ASP A 228 4.16 10.09 6.76
N ALA A 229 3.66 8.87 6.95
CA ALA A 229 2.35 8.48 6.42
C ALA A 229 1.23 9.36 6.98
N VAL A 230 1.22 9.57 8.31
CA VAL A 230 0.22 10.41 9.00
C VAL A 230 0.33 11.85 8.51
N LYS A 231 1.55 12.41 8.44
CA LYS A 231 1.78 13.77 7.92
C LYS A 231 1.29 13.94 6.49
N LYS A 232 1.45 12.91 5.64
CA LYS A 232 0.97 12.96 4.24
C LYS A 232 -0.55 12.94 4.16
N LEU A 233 -1.23 12.21 5.05
CA LEU A 233 -2.68 12.22 5.17
C LEU A 233 -3.19 13.57 5.71
N GLU A 234 -2.47 14.15 6.68
CA GLU A 234 -2.76 15.51 7.18
C GLU A 234 -2.63 16.56 6.08
N ASN A 235 -1.56 16.49 5.29
CA ASN A 235 -1.37 17.34 4.11
C ASN A 235 -2.40 17.08 2.99
N ALA A 236 -3.12 15.94 3.03
CA ALA A 236 -4.25 15.66 2.16
C ALA A 236 -5.59 16.19 2.74
N GLY A 237 -5.56 16.77 3.94
CA GLY A 237 -6.69 17.40 4.61
C GLY A 237 -7.34 16.54 5.69
N PHE A 238 -6.86 15.33 5.97
CA PHE A 238 -7.43 14.51 7.06
C PHE A 238 -6.88 14.95 8.42
N GLY A 239 -7.64 14.81 9.50
CA GLY A 239 -7.18 15.18 10.84
C GLY A 239 -7.25 14.02 11.82
N PHE A 240 -6.18 13.82 12.60
CA PHE A 240 -6.10 12.72 13.57
C PHE A 240 -6.24 13.17 15.04
N ASP A 241 -6.21 14.48 15.30
CA ASP A 241 -6.55 15.10 16.58
C ASP A 241 -7.29 16.45 16.39
N GLU A 242 -7.72 17.09 17.49
CA GLU A 242 -8.40 18.40 17.44
C GLU A 242 -7.52 19.54 16.92
N ARG A 243 -6.20 19.43 17.10
CA ARG A 243 -5.24 20.47 16.72
C ARG A 243 -4.95 20.42 15.22
N ASN A 244 -5.08 19.25 14.62
CA ASN A 244 -4.81 18.97 13.22
C ASN A 244 -6.10 18.75 12.41
N ARG A 245 -7.20 19.43 12.76
CA ARG A 245 -8.37 19.46 11.86
C ARG A 245 -7.94 20.12 10.54
N GLY A 246 -8.23 19.47 9.41
CA GLY A 246 -7.97 20.06 8.10
C GLY A 246 -8.69 21.41 7.93
N GLU A 247 -8.21 22.23 7.01
CA GLU A 247 -8.85 23.51 6.71
C GLU A 247 -10.23 23.31 6.07
N GLY A 248 -11.22 24.12 6.48
CA GLY A 248 -12.54 24.17 5.84
C GLY A 248 -13.64 23.35 6.55
N LYS A 249 -14.72 23.07 5.80
CA LYS A 249 -15.88 22.32 6.31
C LYS A 249 -15.58 20.82 6.37
N GLY A 250 -15.93 20.19 7.48
CA GLY A 250 -15.79 18.76 7.69
C GLY A 250 -16.20 18.38 9.10
N ARG A 251 -16.02 17.11 9.46
CA ARG A 251 -16.40 16.61 10.79
C ARG A 251 -15.59 15.40 11.20
N PHE A 252 -15.56 15.17 12.51
CA PHE A 252 -15.01 13.95 13.08
C PHE A 252 -15.98 12.77 12.95
N TYR A 253 -15.42 11.65 12.55
CA TYR A 253 -16.05 10.34 12.57
C TYR A 253 -15.37 9.46 13.61
N LYS A 254 -16.15 8.62 14.29
CA LYS A 254 -15.65 7.67 15.29
C LYS A 254 -15.72 6.27 14.70
N MET A 255 -14.60 5.56 14.68
CA MET A 255 -14.49 4.20 14.16
C MET A 255 -15.53 3.26 14.77
N ASP A 256 -15.73 3.33 16.09
CA ASP A 256 -16.69 2.47 16.81
C ASP A 256 -18.15 2.66 16.35
N LYS A 257 -18.48 3.83 15.81
CA LYS A 257 -19.79 4.08 15.19
C LYS A 257 -19.78 3.56 13.76
N VAL A 258 -18.79 3.97 12.96
CA VAL A 258 -18.74 3.63 11.54
C VAL A 258 -18.66 2.13 11.30
N MET A 259 -17.90 1.38 12.12
CA MET A 259 -17.76 -0.07 11.97
C MET A 259 -19.07 -0.86 12.09
N LYS A 260 -20.10 -0.27 12.73
CA LYS A 260 -21.44 -0.88 12.84
C LYS A 260 -22.23 -0.70 11.54
N ASP A 261 -21.97 0.39 10.84
CA ASP A 261 -22.64 0.79 9.61
C ASP A 261 -21.85 0.34 8.37
N THR A 262 -20.61 -0.14 8.52
CA THR A 262 -19.77 -0.64 7.42
C THR A 262 -20.48 -1.78 6.68
N PRO A 263 -20.71 -1.65 5.36
CA PRO A 263 -21.35 -2.66 4.53
C PRO A 263 -20.69 -4.04 4.66
N ASN A 264 -21.45 -5.10 4.38
CA ASN A 264 -20.94 -6.47 4.44
C ASN A 264 -21.23 -7.25 3.15
N PRO A 265 -20.64 -6.86 1.99
CA PRO A 265 -20.91 -7.54 0.74
C PRO A 265 -20.54 -9.02 0.82
N SER A 266 -21.40 -9.91 0.32
CA SER A 266 -21.20 -11.36 0.40
C SER A 266 -20.00 -11.86 -0.42
N GLN A 267 -19.59 -11.10 -1.44
CA GLN A 267 -18.50 -11.45 -2.34
C GLN A 267 -17.10 -11.30 -1.71
N VAL A 268 -16.96 -10.57 -0.60
CA VAL A 268 -15.71 -10.52 0.17
C VAL A 268 -15.49 -11.89 0.82
N ASN A 269 -14.48 -12.63 0.34
CA ASN A 269 -14.33 -14.06 0.58
C ASN A 269 -13.21 -14.44 1.58
N THR A 270 -12.24 -13.55 1.81
CA THR A 270 -11.08 -13.83 2.68
C THR A 270 -11.15 -12.98 3.95
N ARG A 271 -11.92 -13.47 4.94
CA ARG A 271 -12.32 -12.66 6.12
C ARG A 271 -11.50 -12.89 7.38
N SER A 272 -10.58 -13.84 7.35
CA SER A 272 -9.70 -14.15 8.48
C SER A 272 -8.33 -14.55 7.96
N ILE A 273 -7.29 -14.13 8.70
CA ILE A 273 -5.96 -14.72 8.56
C ILE A 273 -5.96 -16.02 9.36
N ARG A 274 -5.56 -17.11 8.71
CA ARG A 274 -5.30 -18.40 9.39
C ARG A 274 -3.99 -18.34 10.16
#